data_AF-A0A960WE25-F1
#
_entry.id   AF-A0A960WE25-F1
#
_cell.length_a   1.000
_cell.length_b   1.000
_cell.length_c   1.000
_cell.angle_alpha   90.00
_cell.angle_beta   90.00
_cell.angle_gamma   90.00
#
_symmetry.space_group_name_H-M   'P 1'
#
loop_
_entity.id
_entity.type
_entity.pdbx_description
1 polymer ?
#
loop_
_entity_poly.entity_id
_entity_poly.type
_entity_poly.pdbx_seq_one_letter_code
_entity_poly.pdbx_strand_id
1 'polypeptide(L)'
;QGFALDKITINGKKYSCKGEISVENNTVVCAGTALQSLPEKWWMSETETVCGNEQVIQHEKGGGMKSVRANVQKGAFLDKESVVCGTSTIKSAVKIKGASKVSGDVRVLGNSEIIDSILSGVSEVHSSTLSNVKMMGASTARASRVNDSTLLGASKVVQGKISDQSTLSGSVEVNNSEIIGSTVSGASLINNNSIVKNSTLSGAINVRHGKLDGCLLTGVRQFINQTCEQDRDKY
;
A
#
# COMPACT_ATOMS: atom_id res chain seq x y z
N GLN A 1 -10.38 -26.02 9.65
CA GLN A 1 -9.56 -24.82 9.93
C GLN A 1 -10.02 -23.72 8.99
N GLY A 2 -10.68 -22.68 9.50
CA GLY A 2 -11.23 -21.62 8.67
C GLY A 2 -10.14 -20.63 8.26
N PHE A 3 -9.88 -20.48 6.97
CA PHE A 3 -9.01 -19.41 6.46
C PHE A 3 -9.60 -18.05 6.85
N ALA A 4 -8.75 -17.16 7.38
CA ALA A 4 -9.15 -15.80 7.70
C ALA A 4 -9.74 -15.13 6.45
N LEU A 5 -10.88 -14.46 6.62
CA LEU A 5 -11.53 -13.70 5.57
C LEU A 5 -10.86 -12.33 5.51
N ASP A 6 -9.99 -12.13 4.52
CA ASP A 6 -9.44 -10.82 4.24
C ASP A 6 -10.50 -9.99 3.51
N LYS A 7 -10.93 -8.90 4.15
CA LYS A 7 -11.84 -7.93 3.55
C LYS A 7 -11.01 -6.87 2.85
N ILE A 8 -11.09 -6.81 1.53
CA ILE A 8 -10.45 -5.79 0.72
C ILE A 8 -11.50 -4.93 0.05
N THR A 9 -11.32 -3.62 0.06
CA THR A 9 -12.17 -2.69 -0.69
C THR A 9 -11.37 -2.18 -1.87
N ILE A 10 -11.88 -2.39 -3.08
CA ILE A 10 -11.29 -1.95 -4.34
C ILE A 10 -12.33 -1.05 -5.01
N ASN A 11 -12.01 0.21 -5.30
CA ASN A 11 -12.96 1.19 -5.88
C ASN A 11 -14.30 1.30 -5.14
N GLY A 12 -14.28 1.29 -3.80
CA GLY A 12 -15.50 1.35 -2.99
C GLY A 12 -16.32 0.05 -2.98
N LYS A 13 -16.00 -0.94 -3.81
CA LYS A 13 -16.60 -2.27 -3.78
C LYS A 13 -15.85 -3.15 -2.79
N LYS A 14 -16.60 -3.75 -1.85
CA LYS A 14 -16.07 -4.64 -0.82
C LYS A 14 -15.99 -6.07 -1.37
N TYR A 15 -14.83 -6.68 -1.21
CA TYR A 15 -14.55 -8.06 -1.55
C TYR A 15 -14.16 -8.82 -0.28
N SER A 16 -14.56 -10.08 -0.21
CA SER A 16 -14.14 -11.01 0.84
C SER A 16 -13.31 -12.10 0.19
N CYS A 17 -12.02 -12.16 0.52
CA CYS A 17 -11.10 -13.14 -0.01
C CYS A 17 -10.88 -14.26 1.03
N LYS A 18 -11.03 -15.52 0.59
CA LYS A 18 -10.60 -16.71 1.35
C LYS A 18 -9.33 -17.24 0.70
N GLY A 19 -8.19 -16.64 1.04
CA GLY A 19 -6.88 -17.03 0.53
C GLY A 19 -5.95 -15.85 0.31
N GLU A 20 -4.84 -16.09 -0.37
CA GLU A 20 -3.83 -15.07 -0.63
C GLU A 20 -4.35 -14.02 -1.62
N ILE A 21 -4.13 -12.74 -1.26
CA ILE A 21 -4.34 -11.62 -2.17
C ILE A 21 -2.99 -11.30 -2.83
N SER A 22 -2.95 -11.30 -4.15
CA SER A 22 -1.81 -10.91 -4.98
C SER A 22 -2.25 -9.89 -6.03
N VAL A 23 -1.28 -9.29 -6.72
CA VAL A 23 -1.55 -8.53 -7.96
C VAL A 23 -0.78 -9.18 -9.10
N GLU A 24 -1.50 -9.53 -10.15
CA GLU A 24 -0.96 -10.12 -11.37
C GLU A 24 -1.44 -9.28 -12.55
N ASN A 25 -0.54 -8.81 -13.41
CA ASN A 25 -0.87 -8.00 -14.60
C ASN A 25 -1.87 -6.88 -14.30
N ASN A 26 -1.60 -6.08 -13.27
CA ASN A 26 -2.47 -4.99 -12.83
C ASN A 26 -3.89 -5.49 -12.49
N THR A 27 -4.06 -6.70 -11.94
CA THR A 27 -5.34 -7.25 -11.49
C THR A 27 -5.19 -7.75 -10.07
N VAL A 28 -6.09 -7.37 -9.16
CA VAL A 28 -6.11 -7.97 -7.83
C VAL A 28 -6.65 -9.38 -7.97
N VAL A 29 -5.86 -10.35 -7.54
CA VAL A 29 -6.19 -11.77 -7.57
C VAL A 29 -6.37 -12.25 -6.13
N CYS A 30 -7.41 -13.03 -5.89
CA CYS A 30 -7.66 -13.72 -4.64
C CYS A 30 -7.63 -15.22 -4.88
N ALA A 31 -6.66 -15.92 -4.29
CA ALA A 31 -6.49 -17.37 -4.44
C ALA A 31 -6.53 -17.83 -5.93
N GLY A 32 -5.82 -17.11 -6.81
CA GLY A 32 -5.81 -17.36 -8.26
C GLY A 32 -7.05 -16.87 -9.03
N THR A 33 -8.07 -16.35 -8.34
CA THR A 33 -9.27 -15.77 -8.98
C THR A 33 -9.13 -14.27 -9.12
N ALA A 34 -9.16 -13.76 -10.37
CA ALA A 34 -9.20 -12.33 -10.63
C ALA A 34 -10.45 -11.69 -9.98
N LEU A 35 -10.24 -10.73 -9.08
CA LEU A 35 -11.33 -9.98 -8.44
C LEU A 35 -11.71 -8.74 -9.23
N GLN A 36 -10.72 -7.95 -9.60
CA GLN A 36 -10.89 -6.71 -10.34
C GLN A 36 -9.57 -6.33 -11.01
N SER A 37 -9.61 -6.08 -12.33
CA SER A 37 -8.51 -5.41 -13.00
C SER A 37 -8.37 -4.01 -12.39
N LEU A 38 -7.17 -3.71 -11.95
CA LEU A 38 -6.78 -2.35 -11.64
C LEU A 38 -6.74 -1.60 -12.98
N PRO A 39 -7.55 -0.57 -13.25
CA PRO A 39 -7.43 0.17 -14.51
C PRO A 39 -6.01 0.71 -14.72
N GLU A 40 -5.58 0.88 -15.98
CA GLU A 40 -4.29 1.54 -16.29
C GLU A 40 -4.34 3.06 -15.97
N LYS A 41 -5.55 3.63 -15.93
CA LYS A 41 -5.85 5.02 -15.53
C LYS A 41 -7.08 5.03 -14.63
N TRP A 42 -6.90 5.21 -13.33
CA TRP A 42 -7.96 5.13 -12.28
C TRP A 42 -8.83 6.38 -12.14
N TRP A 43 -8.73 7.33 -13.07
CA TRP A 43 -9.20 8.69 -12.81
C TRP A 43 -10.13 9.31 -13.86
N MET A 44 -10.51 8.62 -14.95
CA MET A 44 -11.60 9.10 -15.80
C MET A 44 -12.34 7.94 -16.46
N SER A 45 -13.61 7.75 -16.09
CA SER A 45 -14.62 7.76 -17.14
C SER A 45 -14.93 9.24 -17.37
N GLU A 46 -15.06 9.69 -18.62
CA GLU A 46 -15.41 11.08 -18.96
C GLU A 46 -16.75 11.54 -18.36
N THR A 47 -17.48 10.65 -17.68
CA THR A 47 -18.80 10.87 -17.08
C THR A 47 -18.88 10.57 -15.58
N GLU A 48 -17.81 10.08 -14.93
CA GLU A 48 -17.80 9.78 -13.49
C GLU A 48 -17.30 10.99 -12.68
N THR A 49 -18.17 11.49 -11.80
CA THR A 49 -17.85 12.52 -10.82
C THR A 49 -16.67 12.10 -9.94
N VAL A 50 -15.85 13.07 -9.52
CA VAL A 50 -14.55 12.92 -8.83
C VAL A 50 -14.59 11.94 -7.61
N CYS A 51 -15.73 11.88 -6.91
CA CYS A 51 -16.00 10.96 -5.81
C CYS A 51 -17.25 10.07 -6.04
N GLY A 52 -17.53 9.68 -7.29
CA GLY A 52 -18.82 9.08 -7.65
C GLY A 52 -19.96 10.03 -7.28
N ASN A 53 -21.10 9.51 -6.83
CA ASN A 53 -22.28 10.35 -6.53
C ASN A 53 -22.16 11.23 -5.27
N GLU A 54 -20.97 11.37 -4.67
CA GLU A 54 -20.77 12.20 -3.50
C GLU A 54 -20.70 13.69 -3.86
N GLN A 55 -21.34 14.53 -3.04
CA GLN A 55 -21.11 15.96 -3.09
C GLN A 55 -19.65 16.26 -2.74
N VAL A 56 -19.00 17.05 -3.58
CA VAL A 56 -17.61 17.47 -3.40
C VAL A 56 -17.52 18.98 -3.25
N ILE A 57 -16.59 19.41 -2.41
CA ILE A 57 -16.25 20.80 -2.19
C ILE A 57 -14.74 20.96 -2.30
N GLN A 58 -14.30 22.15 -2.71
CA GLN A 58 -12.90 22.49 -2.72
C GLN A 58 -12.39 22.68 -1.29
N HIS A 59 -11.20 22.17 -0.98
CA HIS A 59 -10.53 22.42 0.28
C HIS A 59 -9.86 23.80 0.25
N GLU A 60 -10.03 24.57 1.33
CA GLU A 60 -9.53 25.96 1.43
C GLU A 60 -8.01 26.09 1.28
N LYS A 61 -7.26 25.02 1.59
CA LYS A 61 -5.80 25.00 1.53
C LYS A 61 -5.31 24.05 0.43
N GLY A 62 -4.75 24.64 -0.62
CA GLY A 62 -4.14 23.98 -1.78
C GLY A 62 -5.08 23.77 -2.98
N GLY A 63 -6.40 23.86 -2.77
CA GLY A 63 -7.39 23.85 -3.84
C GLY A 63 -7.82 22.47 -4.35
N GLY A 64 -7.37 21.38 -3.71
CA GLY A 64 -7.84 20.03 -4.01
C GLY A 64 -9.29 19.78 -3.60
N MET A 65 -9.88 18.71 -4.13
CA MET A 65 -11.29 18.39 -3.91
C MET A 65 -11.45 17.41 -2.76
N LYS A 66 -12.50 17.60 -1.95
CA LYS A 66 -12.91 16.62 -0.95
C LYS A 66 -14.41 16.37 -1.01
N SER A 67 -14.81 15.16 -0.68
CA SER A 67 -16.20 14.87 -0.35
C SER A 67 -16.63 15.61 0.92
N VAL A 68 -17.90 16.01 0.98
CA VAL A 68 -18.51 16.54 2.21
C VAL A 68 -18.49 15.53 3.37
N ARG A 69 -18.38 14.23 3.06
CA ARG A 69 -18.28 13.14 4.04
C ARG A 69 -16.86 12.95 4.59
N ALA A 70 -15.85 13.44 3.86
CA ALA A 70 -14.47 13.31 4.26
C ALA A 70 -14.12 14.34 5.35
N ASN A 71 -13.53 13.86 6.44
CA ASN A 71 -13.07 14.71 7.54
C ASN A 71 -11.64 15.20 7.28
N VAL A 72 -11.52 16.23 6.45
CA VAL A 72 -10.26 16.91 6.17
C VAL A 72 -10.18 18.18 7.02
N GLN A 73 -9.19 18.23 7.91
CA GLN A 73 -8.95 19.39 8.77
C GLN A 73 -8.33 20.56 8.01
N LYS A 74 -8.70 21.77 8.43
CA LYS A 74 -8.23 23.06 7.87
C LYS A 74 -6.72 23.18 7.66
N GLY A 75 -5.93 22.60 8.56
CA GLY A 75 -4.47 22.67 8.45
C GLY A 75 -3.88 21.79 7.33
N ALA A 76 -4.60 20.75 6.89
CA ALA A 76 -4.14 19.84 5.85
C ALA A 76 -4.01 20.57 4.52
N PHE A 77 -3.01 20.22 3.72
CA PHE A 77 -2.82 20.75 2.38
C PHE A 77 -3.26 19.72 1.35
N LEU A 78 -4.18 20.09 0.47
CA LEU A 78 -4.64 19.27 -0.65
C LEU A 78 -4.35 20.04 -1.92
N ASP A 79 -3.39 19.59 -2.71
CA ASP A 79 -3.07 20.19 -4.00
C ASP A 79 -4.26 20.11 -4.98
N LYS A 80 -4.29 21.01 -5.99
CA LYS A 80 -5.40 21.17 -6.94
C LYS A 80 -5.82 19.89 -7.67
N GLU A 81 -4.88 18.97 -7.88
CA GLU A 81 -5.08 17.68 -8.57
C GLU A 81 -5.45 16.54 -7.61
N SER A 82 -5.38 16.79 -6.30
CA SER A 82 -5.63 15.79 -5.27
C SER A 82 -7.11 15.70 -4.90
N VAL A 83 -7.52 14.49 -4.53
CA VAL A 83 -8.92 14.15 -4.26
C VAL A 83 -9.05 13.29 -3.01
N VAL A 84 -9.94 13.67 -2.10
CA VAL A 84 -10.28 12.89 -0.90
C VAL A 84 -11.77 12.57 -0.84
N CYS A 85 -12.13 11.29 -0.94
CA CYS A 85 -13.51 10.81 -0.96
C CYS A 85 -13.84 9.89 0.24
N GLY A 86 -15.11 9.50 0.36
CA GLY A 86 -15.56 8.56 1.39
C GLY A 86 -15.56 9.18 2.79
N THR A 87 -15.26 8.37 3.81
CA THR A 87 -15.22 8.81 5.21
C THR A 87 -13.79 9.09 5.71
N SER A 88 -12.85 9.20 4.77
CA SER A 88 -11.43 9.41 5.04
C SER A 88 -11.18 10.56 6.01
N THR A 89 -10.22 10.38 6.92
CA THR A 89 -9.83 11.36 7.93
C THR A 89 -8.41 11.85 7.70
N ILE A 90 -8.24 13.15 7.45
CA ILE A 90 -6.97 13.81 7.16
C ILE A 90 -6.72 14.92 8.19
N LYS A 91 -5.59 14.88 8.91
CA LYS A 91 -5.26 15.83 9.99
C LYS A 91 -4.42 17.03 9.54
N SER A 92 -4.39 18.07 10.36
CA SER A 92 -3.86 19.42 10.08
C SER A 92 -2.38 19.53 9.63
N ALA A 93 -1.58 18.47 9.66
CA ALA A 93 -0.18 18.50 9.22
C ALA A 93 0.10 17.66 7.96
N VAL A 94 -0.94 17.03 7.40
CA VAL A 94 -0.82 16.17 6.23
C VAL A 94 -0.75 17.00 4.95
N LYS A 95 0.11 16.56 4.02
CA LYS A 95 0.17 17.09 2.66
C LYS A 95 -0.22 16.00 1.67
N ILE A 96 -1.21 16.28 0.83
CA ILE A 96 -1.62 15.43 -0.29
C ILE A 96 -1.38 16.24 -1.57
N LYS A 97 -0.59 15.69 -2.49
CA LYS A 97 -0.05 16.39 -3.65
C LYS A 97 -0.17 15.59 -4.94
N GLY A 98 -0.10 16.31 -6.06
CA GLY A 98 -0.22 15.71 -7.39
C GLY A 98 -1.55 15.01 -7.57
N ALA A 99 -1.58 14.01 -8.44
CA ALA A 99 -2.79 13.24 -8.76
C ALA A 99 -3.18 12.22 -7.66
N SER A 100 -2.85 12.51 -6.40
CA SER A 100 -3.14 11.63 -5.26
C SER A 100 -4.64 11.49 -5.02
N LYS A 101 -5.08 10.26 -4.79
CA LYS A 101 -6.48 9.92 -4.50
C LYS A 101 -6.58 9.13 -3.21
N VAL A 102 -7.40 9.62 -2.29
CA VAL A 102 -7.67 8.96 -1.00
C VAL A 102 -9.16 8.66 -0.91
N SER A 103 -9.55 7.42 -0.68
CA SER A 103 -10.98 7.03 -0.63
C SER A 103 -11.27 5.88 0.32
N GLY A 104 -12.53 5.70 0.71
CA GLY A 104 -12.91 4.71 1.72
C GLY A 104 -12.79 5.25 3.14
N ASP A 105 -12.22 4.45 4.04
CA ASP A 105 -12.06 4.73 5.47
C ASP A 105 -10.57 4.93 5.82
N VAL A 106 -9.87 5.72 5.00
CA VAL A 106 -8.42 5.95 5.15
C VAL A 106 -8.14 6.99 6.23
N ARG A 107 -7.12 6.76 7.05
CA ARG A 107 -6.65 7.70 8.07
C ARG A 107 -5.24 8.15 7.76
N VAL A 108 -5.06 9.45 7.51
CA VAL A 108 -3.74 10.05 7.31
C VAL A 108 -3.46 11.05 8.41
N LEU A 109 -2.39 10.81 9.15
CA LEU A 109 -2.08 11.45 10.44
C LEU A 109 -0.61 11.91 10.50
N GLY A 110 -0.29 12.75 11.47
CA GLY A 110 1.06 13.28 11.68
C GLY A 110 1.58 14.08 10.49
N ASN A 111 2.90 14.22 10.40
CA ASN A 111 3.59 14.93 9.31
C ASN A 111 3.70 14.05 8.05
N SER A 112 2.59 13.42 7.63
CA SER A 112 2.59 12.55 6.45
C SER A 112 2.53 13.34 5.15
N GLU A 113 3.16 12.81 4.12
CA GLU A 113 3.15 13.36 2.77
C GLU A 113 2.78 12.27 1.75
N ILE A 114 1.74 12.53 0.97
CA ILE A 114 1.19 11.62 -0.04
C ILE A 114 1.32 12.30 -1.39
N ILE A 115 2.07 11.71 -2.31
CA ILE A 115 2.40 12.28 -3.62
C ILE A 115 2.08 11.25 -4.70
N ASP A 116 1.28 11.63 -5.69
CA ASP A 116 0.87 10.77 -6.82
C ASP A 116 0.46 9.34 -6.39
N SER A 117 -0.18 9.23 -5.23
CA SER A 117 -0.46 7.93 -4.59
C SER A 117 -1.95 7.69 -4.45
N ILE A 118 -2.33 6.41 -4.51
CA ILE A 118 -3.71 5.96 -4.38
C ILE A 118 -3.83 5.20 -3.07
N LEU A 119 -4.63 5.74 -2.15
CA LEU A 119 -4.94 5.12 -0.87
C LEU A 119 -6.43 4.76 -0.85
N SER A 120 -6.74 3.50 -0.52
CA SER A 120 -8.13 3.05 -0.40
C SER A 120 -8.35 1.99 0.66
N GLY A 121 -9.61 1.70 0.97
CA GLY A 121 -9.97 0.70 1.98
C GLY A 121 -9.89 1.26 3.39
N VAL A 122 -9.34 0.48 4.31
CA VAL A 122 -9.19 0.80 5.74
C VAL A 122 -7.70 1.03 6.03
N SER A 123 -7.05 1.86 5.21
CA SER A 123 -5.60 2.08 5.28
C SER A 123 -5.25 3.15 6.32
N GLU A 124 -4.09 3.01 6.96
CA GLU A 124 -3.56 4.00 7.89
C GLU A 124 -2.15 4.46 7.53
N VAL A 125 -1.94 5.78 7.51
CA VAL A 125 -0.63 6.39 7.26
C VAL A 125 -0.33 7.41 8.35
N HIS A 126 0.81 7.26 9.01
CA HIS A 126 1.21 8.15 10.11
C HIS A 126 2.70 8.50 10.06
N SER A 127 2.99 9.81 9.92
CA SER A 127 4.33 10.36 9.84
C SER A 127 5.20 9.66 8.79
N SER A 128 4.59 9.38 7.63
CA SER A 128 5.22 8.62 6.54
C SER A 128 5.16 9.40 5.24
N THR A 129 6.08 9.10 4.33
CA THR A 129 6.09 9.63 2.96
C THR A 129 5.74 8.51 1.99
N LEU A 130 4.66 8.69 1.22
CA LEU A 130 4.24 7.80 0.14
C LEU A 130 4.34 8.56 -1.18
N SER A 131 5.12 8.05 -2.14
CA SER A 131 5.28 8.65 -3.46
C SER A 131 5.05 7.60 -4.55
N ASN A 132 4.09 7.82 -5.46
CA ASN A 132 3.72 6.82 -6.47
C ASN A 132 3.39 5.44 -5.84
N VAL A 133 2.59 5.44 -4.79
CA VAL A 133 2.23 4.24 -4.02
C VAL A 133 0.78 3.86 -4.26
N LYS A 134 0.53 2.56 -4.48
CA LYS A 134 -0.80 1.97 -4.41
C LYS A 134 -0.96 1.29 -3.06
N MET A 135 -1.79 1.84 -2.19
CA MET A 135 -2.03 1.34 -0.84
C MET A 135 -3.51 1.00 -0.67
N MET A 136 -3.81 -0.28 -0.46
CA MET A 136 -5.19 -0.78 -0.46
C MET A 136 -5.39 -1.82 0.66
N GLY A 137 -6.64 -2.07 1.02
CA GLY A 137 -6.99 -3.00 2.10
C GLY A 137 -6.84 -2.35 3.48
N ALA A 138 -6.42 -3.15 4.45
CA ALA A 138 -6.14 -2.73 5.84
C ALA A 138 -4.64 -2.44 6.04
N SER A 139 -3.97 -1.92 5.00
CA SER A 139 -2.52 -1.71 5.02
C SER A 139 -2.15 -0.52 5.90
N THR A 140 -0.93 -0.53 6.44
CA THR A 140 -0.44 0.50 7.36
C THR A 140 0.99 0.92 7.05
N ALA A 141 1.26 2.23 7.06
CA ALA A 141 2.60 2.80 6.95
C ALA A 141 2.87 3.82 8.08
N ARG A 142 3.79 3.50 8.99
CA ARG A 142 4.10 4.36 10.15
C ARG A 142 5.59 4.69 10.25
N ALA A 143 5.93 5.98 10.27
CA ALA A 143 7.31 6.45 10.30
C ALA A 143 8.15 5.84 9.16
N SER A 144 7.54 5.67 7.98
CA SER A 144 8.09 4.89 6.87
C SER A 144 8.21 5.73 5.61
N ARG A 145 9.07 5.29 4.68
CA ARG A 145 9.16 5.86 3.33
C ARG A 145 8.88 4.76 2.31
N VAL A 146 7.85 4.95 1.51
CA VAL A 146 7.44 4.00 0.47
C VAL A 146 7.40 4.78 -0.85
N ASN A 147 8.16 4.35 -1.83
CA ASN A 147 8.15 4.97 -3.16
C ASN A 147 7.93 3.91 -4.24
N ASP A 148 7.19 4.24 -5.28
CA ASP A 148 7.06 3.43 -6.49
C ASP A 148 6.69 1.98 -6.15
N SER A 149 5.72 1.75 -5.27
CA SER A 149 5.48 0.43 -4.67
C SER A 149 4.02 0.19 -4.37
N THR A 150 3.66 -1.08 -4.13
CA THR A 150 2.28 -1.51 -3.89
C THR A 150 2.16 -2.20 -2.53
N LEU A 151 1.23 -1.74 -1.69
CA LEU A 151 0.90 -2.29 -0.38
C LEU A 151 -0.56 -2.74 -0.36
N LEU A 152 -0.80 -4.03 -0.13
CA LEU A 152 -2.12 -4.64 -0.20
C LEU A 152 -2.44 -5.44 1.06
N GLY A 153 -3.71 -5.79 1.23
CA GLY A 153 -4.16 -6.63 2.34
C GLY A 153 -3.93 -5.96 3.70
N ALA A 154 -3.40 -6.71 4.65
CA ALA A 154 -3.04 -6.25 5.99
C ALA A 154 -1.53 -5.95 6.11
N SER A 155 -0.87 -5.58 5.01
CA SER A 155 0.56 -5.28 5.01
C SER A 155 0.88 -4.08 5.91
N LYS A 156 1.95 -4.19 6.69
CA LYS A 156 2.34 -3.22 7.72
C LYS A 156 3.80 -2.87 7.59
N VAL A 157 4.09 -1.60 7.39
CA VAL A 157 5.46 -1.07 7.28
C VAL A 157 5.70 -0.06 8.39
N VAL A 158 6.58 -0.38 9.32
CA VAL A 158 6.93 0.47 10.46
C VAL A 158 8.42 0.77 10.44
N GLN A 159 8.80 2.05 10.42
CA GLN A 159 10.21 2.45 10.33
C GLN A 159 10.93 1.78 9.14
N GLY A 160 10.17 1.47 8.09
CA GLY A 160 10.66 0.72 6.93
C GLY A 160 10.86 1.61 5.72
N LYS A 161 11.71 1.14 4.81
CA LYS A 161 11.89 1.73 3.48
C LYS A 161 11.51 0.71 2.41
N ILE A 162 10.57 1.06 1.55
CA ILE A 162 10.10 0.21 0.46
C ILE A 162 10.26 0.98 -0.85
N SER A 163 10.92 0.40 -1.85
CA SER A 163 11.17 1.08 -3.12
C SER A 163 11.24 0.16 -4.34
N ASP A 164 11.33 0.78 -5.51
CA ASP A 164 11.70 0.17 -6.78
C ASP A 164 10.72 -0.91 -7.24
N GLN A 165 9.43 -0.59 -7.33
CA GLN A 165 8.37 -1.51 -7.75
C GLN A 165 8.15 -2.71 -6.81
N SER A 166 8.46 -2.54 -5.52
CA SER A 166 8.21 -3.58 -4.53
C SER A 166 6.70 -3.78 -4.29
N THR A 167 6.31 -5.03 -4.05
CA THR A 167 4.92 -5.39 -3.74
C THR A 167 4.85 -6.15 -2.42
N LEU A 168 4.07 -5.64 -1.47
CA LEU A 168 3.73 -6.33 -0.23
C LEU A 168 2.25 -6.71 -0.25
N SER A 169 1.93 -7.98 -0.07
CA SER A 169 0.53 -8.44 -0.06
C SER A 169 0.25 -9.50 0.99
N GLY A 170 -1.00 -9.59 1.45
CA GLY A 170 -1.37 -10.44 2.59
C GLY A 170 -1.07 -9.76 3.94
N SER A 171 -0.51 -10.51 4.89
CA SER A 171 -0.21 -10.08 6.27
C SER A 171 1.29 -9.84 6.49
N VAL A 172 1.94 -9.20 5.53
CA VAL A 172 3.38 -8.92 5.59
C VAL A 172 3.69 -7.81 6.60
N GLU A 173 4.63 -8.05 7.50
CA GLU A 173 5.14 -7.04 8.43
C GLU A 173 6.61 -6.74 8.13
N VAL A 174 6.90 -5.46 7.87
CA VAL A 174 8.24 -4.92 7.67
C VAL A 174 8.52 -3.93 8.80
N ASN A 175 9.54 -4.22 9.60
CA ASN A 175 9.90 -3.39 10.74
C ASN A 175 11.38 -3.04 10.71
N ASN A 176 11.70 -1.74 10.68
CA ASN A 176 13.08 -1.25 10.71
C ASN A 176 13.96 -2.00 9.69
N SER A 177 13.48 -2.09 8.45
CA SER A 177 14.06 -2.93 7.38
C SER A 177 13.77 -2.32 6.01
N GLU A 178 14.51 -2.76 5.01
CA GLU A 178 14.45 -2.24 3.64
C GLU A 178 14.06 -3.33 2.64
N ILE A 179 13.12 -2.99 1.75
CA ILE A 179 12.67 -3.85 0.64
C ILE A 179 12.78 -3.07 -0.67
N ILE A 180 13.48 -3.64 -1.64
CA ILE A 180 13.82 -3.01 -2.91
C ILE A 180 13.55 -4.01 -4.04
N GLY A 181 12.78 -3.64 -5.07
CA GLY A 181 12.57 -4.50 -6.24
C GLY A 181 12.02 -5.88 -5.92
N SER A 182 11.29 -6.04 -4.82
CA SER A 182 10.96 -7.37 -4.29
C SER A 182 9.46 -7.58 -4.13
N THR A 183 9.04 -8.82 -4.30
CA THR A 183 7.67 -9.26 -4.00
C THR A 183 7.69 -10.05 -2.70
N VAL A 184 6.93 -9.58 -1.71
CA VAL A 184 6.74 -10.29 -0.44
C VAL A 184 5.25 -10.51 -0.24
N SER A 185 4.86 -11.75 -0.03
CA SER A 185 3.48 -12.12 0.13
C SER A 185 3.25 -13.10 1.28
N GLY A 186 1.98 -13.34 1.61
CA GLY A 186 1.56 -14.23 2.69
C GLY A 186 1.73 -13.63 4.09
N ALA A 187 2.13 -14.45 5.06
CA ALA A 187 2.34 -14.10 6.46
C ALA A 187 3.84 -13.96 6.77
N SER A 188 4.51 -13.04 6.06
CA SER A 188 5.96 -12.85 6.17
C SER A 188 6.34 -11.73 7.15
N LEU A 189 7.43 -11.92 7.88
CA LEU A 189 8.01 -10.95 8.82
C LEU A 189 9.44 -10.63 8.39
N ILE A 190 9.71 -9.36 8.09
CA ILE A 190 11.03 -8.85 7.74
C ILE A 190 11.40 -7.80 8.77
N ASN A 191 12.39 -8.08 9.61
CA ASN A 191 12.69 -7.20 10.74
C ASN A 191 14.18 -7.08 11.04
N ASN A 192 14.49 -6.18 11.98
CA ASN A 192 15.82 -6.01 12.57
C ASN A 192 16.88 -5.70 11.51
N ASN A 193 16.76 -4.57 10.81
CA ASN A 193 17.71 -4.11 9.79
C ASN A 193 17.92 -5.11 8.63
N SER A 194 16.89 -5.90 8.30
CA SER A 194 16.97 -6.80 7.16
C SER A 194 16.89 -6.02 5.85
N ILE A 195 17.56 -6.54 4.82
CA ILE A 195 17.54 -5.98 3.47
C ILE A 195 17.08 -7.09 2.52
N VAL A 196 15.99 -6.85 1.80
CA VAL A 196 15.45 -7.76 0.79
C VAL A 196 15.46 -7.05 -0.56
N LYS A 197 16.26 -7.55 -1.49
CA LYS A 197 16.49 -6.98 -2.81
C LYS A 197 16.14 -7.99 -3.89
N ASN A 198 15.46 -7.56 -4.96
CA ASN A 198 15.19 -8.38 -6.15
C ASN A 198 14.67 -9.80 -5.83
N SER A 199 13.94 -9.96 -4.73
CA SER A 199 13.62 -11.27 -4.17
C SER A 199 12.12 -11.50 -4.20
N THR A 200 11.73 -12.76 -4.32
CA THR A 200 10.35 -13.22 -4.22
C THR A 200 10.22 -14.10 -2.98
N LEU A 201 9.48 -13.60 -1.99
CA LEU A 201 9.20 -14.26 -0.73
C LEU A 201 7.70 -14.56 -0.65
N SER A 202 7.29 -15.82 -0.69
CA SER A 202 5.87 -16.20 -0.60
C SER A 202 5.62 -17.22 0.51
N GLY A 203 4.59 -16.98 1.32
CA GLY A 203 4.18 -17.87 2.41
C GLY A 203 4.44 -17.26 3.78
N ALA A 204 4.99 -18.05 4.72
CA ALA A 204 5.32 -17.61 6.08
C ALA A 204 6.84 -17.54 6.24
N ILE A 205 7.43 -16.45 5.76
CA ILE A 205 8.89 -16.26 5.75
C ILE A 205 9.29 -15.26 6.82
N ASN A 206 10.23 -15.65 7.67
CA ASN A 206 10.76 -14.81 8.75
C ASN A 206 12.22 -14.47 8.47
N VAL A 207 12.50 -13.22 8.12
CA VAL A 207 13.85 -12.69 7.86
C VAL A 207 14.21 -11.75 9.01
N ARG A 208 15.29 -12.07 9.74
CA ARG A 208 15.79 -11.26 10.85
C ARG A 208 17.28 -11.01 10.69
N HIS A 209 17.71 -9.75 10.65
CA HIS A 209 19.10 -9.40 10.37
C HIS A 209 19.63 -10.07 9.07
N GLY A 210 18.74 -10.34 8.12
CA GLY A 210 19.08 -11.07 6.90
C GLY A 210 19.37 -10.12 5.73
N LYS A 211 20.20 -10.57 4.79
CA LYS A 211 20.36 -9.91 3.49
C LYS A 211 19.98 -10.90 2.39
N LEU A 212 18.92 -10.62 1.67
CA LEU A 212 18.45 -11.45 0.57
C LEU A 212 18.59 -10.64 -0.72
N ASP A 213 19.28 -11.17 -1.73
CA ASP A 213 19.35 -10.58 -3.07
C ASP A 213 19.11 -11.65 -4.14
N GLY A 214 18.09 -11.47 -4.98
CA GLY A 214 17.76 -12.45 -6.02
C GLY A 214 17.15 -13.75 -5.48
N CYS A 215 16.64 -13.77 -4.25
CA CYS A 215 16.18 -15.01 -3.63
C CYS A 215 14.75 -15.36 -4.02
N LEU A 216 14.52 -16.64 -4.35
CA LEU A 216 13.18 -17.22 -4.46
C LEU A 216 12.93 -18.13 -3.26
N LEU A 217 12.10 -17.67 -2.32
CA LEU A 217 11.76 -18.39 -1.11
C LEU A 217 10.25 -18.62 -1.06
N THR A 218 9.85 -19.86 -0.85
CA THR A 218 8.43 -20.26 -0.75
C THR A 218 8.17 -21.13 0.48
N GLY A 219 6.93 -21.09 0.97
CA GLY A 219 6.45 -21.92 2.07
C GLY A 219 6.74 -21.32 3.45
N VAL A 220 7.14 -22.17 4.41
CA VAL A 220 7.48 -21.76 5.77
C VAL A 220 8.99 -21.78 5.92
N ARG A 221 9.62 -20.62 6.14
CA ARG A 221 11.09 -20.52 6.24
C ARG A 221 11.52 -19.49 7.28
N GLN A 222 12.70 -19.69 7.84
CA GLN A 222 13.32 -18.77 8.77
C GLN A 222 14.78 -18.51 8.37
N PHE A 223 15.12 -17.24 8.27
CA PHE A 223 16.45 -16.73 7.94
C PHE A 223 16.87 -15.76 9.03
N ILE A 224 17.85 -16.14 9.85
CA ILE A 224 18.39 -15.30 10.93
C ILE A 224 19.88 -15.11 10.70
N ASN A 225 20.36 -13.87 10.61
CA ASN A 225 21.76 -13.55 10.36
C ASN A 225 22.32 -14.27 9.11
N GLN A 226 21.46 -14.54 8.15
CA GLN A 226 21.78 -15.31 6.95
C GLN A 226 21.72 -14.41 5.73
N THR A 227 22.57 -14.75 4.78
CA THR A 227 22.50 -14.23 3.42
C THR A 227 21.93 -15.29 2.49
N CYS A 228 21.15 -14.85 1.53
CA CYS A 228 20.84 -15.62 0.35
C CYS A 228 21.12 -14.72 -0.84
N GLU A 229 21.87 -15.23 -1.80
CA GLU A 229 22.23 -14.55 -3.03
C GLU A 229 22.08 -15.57 -4.15
N GLN A 230 21.31 -15.25 -5.20
CA GLN A 230 21.39 -15.99 -6.46
C GLN A 230 22.52 -15.39 -7.30
N ASP A 231 23.48 -16.22 -7.70
CA ASP A 231 24.48 -15.85 -8.70
C ASP A 231 23.79 -15.47 -10.01
N ARG A 232 23.74 -14.17 -10.30
CA ARG A 232 23.23 -13.63 -11.58
C ARG A 232 24.25 -13.75 -12.72
N ASP A 233 25.46 -14.23 -12.45
CA ASP A 233 26.60 -14.23 -13.40
C ASP A 233 26.82 -15.56 -14.15
N LYS A 234 25.77 -16.36 -14.41
CA LYS A 234 25.91 -17.66 -15.11
C LYS A 234 25.21 -17.84 -16.46
N TYR A 235 24.64 -16.79 -17.06
CA TYR A 235 24.04 -16.89 -18.39
C TYR A 235 24.29 -15.67 -19.25
#